data_AF-A0A285XTR2-F1
#
_entry.id   AF-A0A285XTR2-F1
#
_cell.length_a   1.000
_cell.length_b   1.000
_cell.length_c   1.000
_cell.angle_alpha   90.00
_cell.angle_beta   90.00
_cell.angle_gamma   90.00
#
_symmetry.space_group_name_H-M   'P 1'
#
loop_
_entity.id
_entity.type
_entity.pdbx_description
1 polymer ?
#
loop_
_entity_poly.entity_id
_entity_poly.type
_entity_poly.pdbx_seq_one_letter_code
_entity_poly.pdbx_strand_id
1 'polypeptide(L)'
;MKPRHRRTPTVLSAVAMLAAVPLVLAGCSGGSSASSGGKVDSITVLDYYNQGNDKKVIGDYLDKCGAENDVTIKRSLVPGSSLIQKVLQQASSKTLPDVLMLDNPDLQQIAETGALSPLTDYGISTDGYAKGVLQAGTYKGKVYGLAPTVNTIALFYDKKKLAAAGVTPPKTWDELKTASAKLTANGEYGFAVDANATYEGTWQFLPFMWSNGGDEKDIATAKTAEALSLWTDLVKDGSMSKSVVNWTQADVNDQFMAGKAAMMINGPWQIPALKDSGIDYGIAQIPVQSASDTAVAPLGGEVWTVPNTGDKAKQQVAAKVVDCMNDAKNQLAMAKLRYTIPSKTEVAQQFGKDVPEEQVFVDLVADARARTGELGADWPKAATKIYTAVQSALTGQDSPADALKNAQSSN
;
A
#
# COMPACT_ATOMS: atom_id res chain seq x y z
N MET A 1 9.31 -81.38 11.23
CA MET A 1 8.38 -81.81 12.29
C MET A 1 7.18 -80.85 12.33
N LYS A 2 6.00 -81.34 11.94
CA LYS A 2 4.66 -80.78 12.30
C LYS A 2 4.33 -81.20 13.76
N PRO A 3 3.24 -80.73 14.42
CA PRO A 3 2.11 -79.90 13.95
C PRO A 3 1.84 -78.66 14.86
N ARG A 4 1.17 -77.57 14.43
CA ARG A 4 -0.22 -77.37 13.97
C ARG A 4 -1.25 -77.63 15.09
N HIS A 5 -2.07 -76.64 15.46
CA HIS A 5 -3.54 -76.74 15.40
C HIS A 5 -4.25 -75.39 15.57
N ARG A 6 -4.95 -75.00 14.50
CA ARG A 6 -6.12 -74.11 14.47
C ARG A 6 -7.29 -74.76 15.22
N ARG A 7 -8.23 -73.94 15.73
CA ARG A 7 -9.69 -74.09 15.50
C ARG A 7 -10.49 -72.89 16.02
N THR A 8 -11.07 -72.14 15.09
CA THR A 8 -12.36 -71.41 15.14
C THR A 8 -13.54 -72.42 15.28
N PRO A 9 -14.83 -72.01 15.20
CA PRO A 9 -15.59 -70.91 15.81
C PRO A 9 -16.84 -71.46 16.55
N THR A 10 -17.68 -70.61 17.17
CA THR A 10 -19.09 -70.97 17.38
C THR A 10 -19.98 -69.73 17.36
N VAL A 11 -20.98 -69.77 16.48
CA VAL A 11 -22.11 -68.87 16.30
C VAL A 11 -23.26 -69.44 17.14
N LEU A 12 -24.06 -68.61 17.83
CA LEU A 12 -25.54 -68.64 17.78
C LEU A 12 -26.20 -67.52 18.61
N SER A 13 -26.90 -66.64 17.89
CA SER A 13 -28.27 -66.16 18.09
C SER A 13 -28.78 -65.51 19.39
N ALA A 14 -29.10 -64.21 19.21
CA ALA A 14 -30.37 -63.51 19.52
C ALA A 14 -30.83 -63.33 20.97
N VAL A 15 -31.05 -62.07 21.38
CA VAL A 15 -32.36 -61.49 21.75
C VAL A 15 -32.26 -59.95 21.66
N ALA A 16 -33.24 -59.35 20.98
CA ALA A 16 -33.44 -57.91 20.88
C ALA A 16 -34.10 -57.35 22.16
N MET A 17 -33.65 -56.18 22.62
CA MET A 17 -34.48 -55.25 23.40
C MET A 17 -34.22 -53.82 22.94
N LEU A 18 -35.25 -53.24 22.34
CA LEU A 18 -35.40 -51.79 22.17
C LEU A 18 -35.45 -51.14 23.56
N ALA A 19 -34.58 -50.15 23.79
CA ALA A 19 -34.80 -49.13 24.80
C ALA A 19 -34.62 -47.77 24.12
N ALA A 20 -35.74 -47.15 23.77
CA ALA A 20 -35.80 -45.78 23.28
C ALA A 20 -35.44 -44.84 24.44
N VAL A 21 -34.33 -44.10 24.30
CA VAL A 21 -33.97 -43.01 25.20
C VAL A 21 -34.51 -41.72 24.58
N PRO A 22 -35.50 -41.03 25.19
CA PRO A 22 -35.87 -39.70 24.74
C PRO A 22 -34.77 -38.72 25.15
N LEU A 23 -33.93 -38.30 24.20
CA LEU A 23 -33.11 -37.10 24.39
C LEU A 23 -34.06 -35.90 24.36
N VAL A 24 -34.31 -35.35 25.54
CA VAL A 24 -35.00 -34.08 25.74
C VAL A 24 -34.14 -32.99 25.12
N LEU A 25 -34.52 -32.53 23.92
CA LEU A 25 -34.09 -31.23 23.42
C LEU A 25 -34.72 -30.16 24.31
N ALA A 26 -33.94 -29.62 25.24
CA ALA A 26 -34.26 -28.34 25.86
C ALA A 26 -34.10 -27.24 24.80
N GLY A 27 -35.18 -27.02 24.05
CA GLY A 27 -35.39 -25.82 23.27
C GLY A 27 -35.55 -24.64 24.22
N CYS A 28 -34.52 -23.81 24.33
CA CYS A 28 -34.71 -22.42 24.74
C CYS A 28 -35.07 -21.62 23.47
N SER A 29 -36.36 -21.57 23.19
CA SER A 29 -36.98 -20.45 22.48
C SER A 29 -36.83 -19.19 23.34
N GLY A 30 -35.72 -18.48 23.18
CA GLY A 30 -35.55 -17.14 23.72
C GLY A 30 -35.91 -16.13 22.64
N GLY A 31 -37.16 -15.66 22.65
CA GLY A 31 -37.67 -14.69 21.70
C GLY A 31 -36.83 -13.42 21.65
N SER A 32 -36.66 -12.92 20.43
CA SER A 32 -36.19 -11.58 20.12
C SER A 32 -36.90 -10.54 20.97
N SER A 33 -36.21 -10.07 22.01
CA SER A 33 -36.45 -8.76 22.59
C SER A 33 -35.32 -7.87 22.09
N ALA A 34 -35.68 -6.92 21.23
CA ALA A 34 -34.83 -5.81 20.88
C ALA A 34 -34.45 -5.08 22.18
N SER A 35 -33.21 -5.27 22.61
CA SER A 35 -32.59 -4.52 23.70
C SER A 35 -31.77 -3.39 23.08
N SER A 36 -32.29 -2.19 23.25
CA SER A 36 -31.65 -0.90 23.11
C SER A 36 -30.19 -0.87 23.59
N GLY A 37 -29.29 -0.36 22.75
CA GLY A 37 -28.16 0.48 23.18
C GLY A 37 -27.21 -0.08 24.24
N GLY A 38 -26.65 -1.27 24.03
CA GLY A 38 -25.47 -1.71 24.81
C GLY A 38 -24.25 -0.85 24.48
N LYS A 39 -23.47 -0.47 25.50
CA LYS A 39 -22.18 0.21 25.31
C LYS A 39 -21.25 -0.67 24.46
N VAL A 40 -20.63 -0.09 23.43
CA VAL A 40 -19.55 -0.75 22.70
C VAL A 40 -18.29 -0.66 23.57
N ASP A 41 -17.71 -1.78 23.97
CA ASP A 41 -16.50 -1.78 24.81
C ASP A 41 -15.20 -1.95 24.00
N SER A 42 -15.27 -2.55 22.82
CA SER A 42 -14.12 -2.74 21.94
C SER A 42 -14.50 -2.83 20.48
N ILE A 43 -13.60 -2.38 19.61
CA ILE A 43 -13.68 -2.54 18.15
C ILE A 43 -12.42 -3.23 17.63
N THR A 44 -12.56 -3.93 16.50
CA THR A 44 -11.47 -4.63 15.82
C THR A 44 -10.91 -3.80 14.66
N VAL A 45 -9.61 -3.85 14.45
CA VAL A 45 -8.90 -3.13 13.39
C VAL A 45 -8.03 -4.11 12.61
N LEU A 46 -8.04 -4.05 11.27
CA LEU A 46 -7.07 -4.75 10.42
C LEU A 46 -6.22 -3.74 9.65
N ASP A 47 -4.91 -3.91 9.72
CA ASP A 47 -3.94 -3.14 8.95
C ASP A 47 -2.60 -3.89 8.80
N TYR A 48 -1.67 -3.31 8.03
CA TYR A 48 -0.36 -3.93 7.77
C TYR A 48 0.83 -3.24 8.46
N TYR A 49 0.65 -2.13 9.18
CA TYR A 49 1.74 -1.38 9.81
C TYR A 49 2.29 -2.14 11.01
N ASN A 50 3.09 -3.17 10.74
CA ASN A 50 3.48 -4.22 11.67
C ASN A 50 4.95 -4.14 12.11
N GLN A 51 5.69 -3.15 11.60
CA GLN A 51 7.11 -2.93 11.81
C GLN A 51 7.46 -1.47 12.10
N GLY A 52 8.64 -1.27 12.71
CA GLY A 52 9.31 0.01 12.85
C GLY A 52 8.47 1.12 13.51
N ASN A 53 8.73 2.35 13.06
CA ASN A 53 8.07 3.56 13.54
C ASN A 53 6.55 3.54 13.30
N ASP A 54 6.12 3.06 12.13
CA ASP A 54 4.71 3.04 11.76
C ASP A 54 3.86 2.13 12.65
N LYS A 55 4.39 0.97 13.09
CA LYS A 55 3.69 0.12 14.06
C LYS A 55 3.34 0.88 15.32
N LYS A 56 4.30 1.65 15.83
CA LYS A 56 4.17 2.43 17.05
C LYS A 56 3.21 3.60 16.84
N VAL A 57 3.49 4.48 15.88
CA VAL A 57 2.71 5.71 15.68
C VAL A 57 1.25 5.38 15.38
N ILE A 58 0.97 4.46 14.45
CA ILE A 58 -0.41 4.11 14.09
C ILE A 58 -1.12 3.42 15.26
N GLY A 59 -0.41 2.55 16.00
CA GLY A 59 -0.96 1.92 17.20
C GLY A 59 -1.36 2.93 18.27
N ASP A 60 -0.44 3.86 18.60
CA ASP A 60 -0.66 4.89 19.60
C ASP A 60 -1.84 5.80 19.24
N TYR A 61 -2.00 6.17 17.97
CA TYR A 61 -3.12 7.03 17.54
C TYR A 61 -4.45 6.28 17.47
N LEU A 62 -4.44 5.00 17.08
CA LEU A 62 -5.63 4.15 17.18
C LEU A 62 -6.07 4.01 18.64
N ASP A 63 -5.13 3.71 19.56
CA ASP A 63 -5.43 3.56 20.99
C ASP A 63 -5.90 4.88 21.61
N LYS A 64 -5.26 6.00 21.27
CA LYS A 64 -5.69 7.34 21.67
C LYS A 64 -7.12 7.61 21.20
N CYS A 65 -7.39 7.45 19.91
CA CYS A 65 -8.72 7.71 19.34
C CYS A 65 -9.78 6.72 19.86
N GLY A 66 -9.41 5.48 20.16
CA GLY A 66 -10.27 4.52 20.83
C GLY A 66 -10.63 4.97 22.24
N ALA A 67 -9.65 5.38 23.04
CA ALA A 67 -9.86 5.87 24.40
C ALA A 67 -10.73 7.14 24.43
N GLU A 68 -10.54 8.09 23.50
CA GLU A 68 -11.40 9.27 23.34
C GLU A 68 -12.86 8.92 23.00
N ASN A 69 -13.10 7.71 22.49
CA ASN A 69 -14.41 7.19 22.15
C ASN A 69 -14.88 6.05 23.09
N ASP A 70 -14.28 5.94 24.28
CA ASP A 70 -14.61 4.95 25.32
C ASP A 70 -14.53 3.48 24.87
N VAL A 71 -13.64 3.16 23.91
CA VAL A 71 -13.43 1.80 23.40
C VAL A 71 -11.98 1.35 23.38
N THR A 72 -11.78 0.05 23.60
CA THR A 72 -10.47 -0.59 23.39
C THR A 72 -10.30 -1.01 21.94
N ILE A 73 -9.13 -0.73 21.36
CA ILE A 73 -8.77 -1.20 20.01
C ILE A 73 -8.17 -2.61 20.07
N LYS A 74 -8.71 -3.51 19.25
CA LYS A 74 -8.15 -4.87 19.04
C LYS A 74 -7.57 -4.97 17.63
N ARG A 75 -6.28 -4.71 17.52
CA ARG A 75 -5.56 -4.64 16.24
C ARG A 75 -5.07 -6.00 15.78
N SER A 76 -5.41 -6.37 14.56
CA SER A 76 -4.87 -7.52 13.82
C SER A 76 -3.90 -7.01 12.77
N LEU A 77 -2.64 -7.44 12.87
CA LEU A 77 -1.58 -7.05 11.94
C LEU A 77 -1.30 -8.17 10.93
N VAL A 78 -1.08 -7.80 9.67
CA VAL A 78 -0.66 -8.74 8.60
C VAL A 78 0.49 -8.15 7.78
N PRO A 79 1.26 -8.97 7.04
CA PRO A 79 2.17 -8.45 6.01
C PRO A 79 1.40 -7.66 4.93
N GLY A 80 1.97 -6.55 4.46
CA GLY A 80 1.33 -5.69 3.44
C GLY A 80 0.93 -6.46 2.19
N SER A 81 1.83 -7.31 1.68
CA SER A 81 1.60 -8.18 0.52
C SER A 81 0.42 -9.16 0.67
N SER A 82 -0.02 -9.43 1.91
CA SER A 82 -1.13 -10.35 2.20
C SER A 82 -2.45 -9.64 2.53
N LEU A 83 -2.44 -8.31 2.70
CA LEU A 83 -3.60 -7.56 3.18
C LEU A 83 -4.79 -7.74 2.24
N ILE A 84 -4.62 -7.42 0.95
CA ILE A 84 -5.76 -7.40 0.02
C ILE A 84 -6.40 -8.77 -0.16
N GLN A 85 -5.59 -9.84 -0.23
CA GLN A 85 -6.09 -11.21 -0.31
C GLN A 85 -6.93 -11.58 0.92
N LYS A 86 -6.46 -11.21 2.12
CA LYS A 86 -7.20 -11.42 3.37
C LYS A 86 -8.50 -10.60 3.41
N VAL A 87 -8.46 -9.35 2.98
CA VAL A 87 -9.64 -8.48 2.92
C VAL A 87 -10.69 -9.05 1.97
N LEU A 88 -10.30 -9.47 0.76
CA LEU A 88 -11.22 -10.07 -0.22
C LEU A 88 -11.87 -11.35 0.34
N GLN A 89 -11.07 -12.19 1.01
CA GLN A 89 -11.58 -13.38 1.70
C GLN A 89 -12.61 -13.00 2.79
N GLN A 90 -12.27 -12.05 3.66
CA GLN A 90 -13.13 -11.60 4.76
C GLN A 90 -14.39 -10.89 4.27
N ALA A 91 -14.31 -10.12 3.17
CA ALA A 91 -15.46 -9.49 2.52
C ALA A 91 -16.44 -10.56 2.02
N SER A 92 -15.93 -11.61 1.37
CA SER A 92 -16.73 -12.74 0.90
C SER A 92 -17.40 -13.52 2.04
N SER A 93 -16.66 -13.79 3.13
CA SER A 93 -17.20 -14.47 4.31
C SER A 93 -17.96 -13.57 5.28
N LYS A 94 -18.07 -12.25 5.00
CA LYS A 94 -18.69 -11.24 5.87
C LYS A 94 -18.10 -11.20 7.29
N THR A 95 -16.77 -11.28 7.37
CA THR A 95 -15.99 -11.28 8.62
C THR A 95 -14.92 -10.17 8.66
N LEU A 96 -15.16 -9.08 7.92
CA LEU A 96 -14.31 -7.88 8.00
C LEU A 96 -14.31 -7.29 9.42
N PRO A 97 -13.22 -6.61 9.81
CA PRO A 97 -13.13 -5.91 11.10
C PRO A 97 -14.09 -4.71 11.16
N ASP A 98 -14.14 -4.05 12.31
CA ASP A 98 -14.94 -2.82 12.51
C ASP A 98 -14.30 -1.59 11.85
N VAL A 99 -12.96 -1.53 11.80
CA VAL A 99 -12.17 -0.56 11.04
C VAL A 99 -11.18 -1.31 10.16
N LEU A 100 -11.08 -0.91 8.90
CA LEU A 100 -10.19 -1.52 7.93
C LEU A 100 -9.32 -0.46 7.27
N MET A 101 -8.01 -0.66 7.36
CA MET A 101 -7.04 0.07 6.55
C MET A 101 -6.94 -0.60 5.17
N LEU A 102 -6.91 0.20 4.10
CA LEU A 102 -6.63 -0.25 2.74
C LEU A 102 -5.54 0.64 2.12
N ASP A 103 -4.67 0.07 1.26
CA ASP A 103 -3.96 0.92 0.32
C ASP A 103 -5.03 1.62 -0.53
N ASN A 104 -4.82 2.89 -0.89
CA ASN A 104 -5.83 3.67 -1.59
C ASN A 104 -6.36 3.07 -2.92
N PRO A 105 -5.59 2.29 -3.73
CA PRO A 105 -6.09 1.80 -4.98
C PRO A 105 -6.94 0.53 -4.80
N ASP A 106 -6.93 -0.07 -3.61
CA ASP A 106 -7.77 -1.21 -3.28
C ASP A 106 -9.19 -0.78 -2.86
N LEU A 107 -9.38 0.49 -2.49
CA LEU A 107 -10.64 0.97 -1.96
C LEU A 107 -11.82 0.70 -2.90
N GLN A 108 -11.66 1.04 -4.19
CA GLN A 108 -12.74 0.99 -5.17
C GLN A 108 -13.23 -0.45 -5.39
N GLN A 109 -12.30 -1.42 -5.48
CA GLN A 109 -12.68 -2.84 -5.62
C GLN A 109 -13.38 -3.38 -4.36
N ILE A 110 -12.97 -2.95 -3.16
CA ILE A 110 -13.64 -3.40 -1.93
C ILE A 110 -15.00 -2.70 -1.77
N ALA A 111 -15.10 -1.41 -2.07
CA ALA A 111 -16.37 -0.67 -2.04
C ALA A 111 -17.40 -1.24 -3.02
N GLU A 112 -16.96 -1.70 -4.19
CA GLU A 112 -17.82 -2.34 -5.20
C GLU A 112 -18.52 -3.60 -4.69
N THR A 113 -17.90 -4.36 -3.79
CA THR A 113 -18.52 -5.54 -3.17
C THR A 113 -19.68 -5.21 -2.22
N GLY A 114 -19.87 -3.93 -1.87
CA GLY A 114 -20.82 -3.49 -0.84
C GLY A 114 -20.34 -3.71 0.59
N ALA A 115 -19.08 -4.10 0.77
CA ALA A 115 -18.50 -4.43 2.06
C ALA A 115 -18.08 -3.22 2.90
N LEU A 116 -18.12 -2.00 2.35
CA LEU A 116 -17.78 -0.75 3.04
C LEU A 116 -19.01 0.15 3.18
N SER A 117 -19.02 0.96 4.23
CA SER A 117 -20.02 2.01 4.45
C SER A 117 -19.44 3.36 4.05
N PRO A 118 -20.20 4.25 3.38
CA PRO A 118 -19.78 5.62 3.14
C PRO A 118 -19.53 6.36 4.47
N LEU A 119 -18.40 7.07 4.57
CA LEU A 119 -18.06 7.85 5.75
C LEU A 119 -19.00 9.04 5.97
N THR A 120 -19.53 9.60 4.88
CA THR A 120 -20.52 10.67 4.91
C THR A 120 -21.84 10.27 5.59
N ASP A 121 -22.19 8.97 5.58
CA ASP A 121 -23.39 8.46 6.24
C ASP A 121 -23.29 8.55 7.78
N TYR A 122 -22.07 8.74 8.31
CA TYR A 122 -21.79 8.95 9.73
C TYR A 122 -21.56 10.42 10.10
N GLY A 123 -21.72 11.35 9.15
CA GLY A 123 -21.53 12.80 9.37
C GLY A 123 -20.07 13.27 9.33
N ILE A 124 -19.15 12.45 8.83
CA ILE A 124 -17.74 12.82 8.69
C ILE A 124 -17.58 13.84 7.56
N SER A 125 -16.97 14.98 7.86
CA SER A 125 -16.72 16.04 6.88
C SER A 125 -15.55 15.67 5.96
N THR A 126 -15.69 16.05 4.69
CA THR A 126 -14.65 15.92 3.66
C THR A 126 -13.98 17.26 3.36
N ASP A 127 -14.24 18.29 4.17
CA ASP A 127 -13.76 19.64 3.91
C ASP A 127 -12.26 19.77 4.17
N GLY A 128 -11.62 20.61 3.35
CA GLY A 128 -10.19 20.94 3.48
C GLY A 128 -9.22 19.85 2.98
N TYR A 129 -9.72 18.70 2.50
CA TYR A 129 -8.87 17.67 1.89
C TYR A 129 -8.46 18.05 0.46
N ALA A 130 -7.23 17.68 0.08
CA ALA A 130 -6.78 17.81 -1.29
C ALA A 130 -7.64 16.95 -2.24
N LYS A 131 -7.96 17.48 -3.43
CA LYS A 131 -8.87 16.85 -4.39
C LYS A 131 -8.41 15.43 -4.78
N GLY A 132 -7.13 15.26 -5.11
CA GLY A 132 -6.57 13.95 -5.47
C GLY A 132 -6.67 12.93 -4.32
N VAL A 133 -6.53 13.40 -3.08
CA VAL A 133 -6.64 12.57 -1.87
C VAL A 133 -8.06 12.12 -1.63
N LEU A 134 -9.05 13.01 -1.75
CA LEU A 134 -10.45 12.60 -1.67
C LEU A 134 -10.83 11.64 -2.79
N GLN A 135 -10.31 11.83 -4.00
CA GLN A 135 -10.58 10.94 -5.13
C GLN A 135 -10.13 9.51 -4.84
N ALA A 136 -8.94 9.34 -4.26
CA ALA A 136 -8.44 8.05 -3.77
C ALA A 136 -9.40 7.39 -2.75
N GLY A 137 -10.02 8.21 -1.90
CA GLY A 137 -11.05 7.83 -0.91
C GLY A 137 -12.47 7.63 -1.44
N THR A 138 -12.71 7.83 -2.74
CA THR A 138 -14.06 7.93 -3.33
C THR A 138 -14.40 6.77 -4.27
N TYR A 139 -15.62 6.28 -4.17
CA TYR A 139 -16.22 5.34 -5.13
C TYR A 139 -17.66 5.78 -5.44
N LYS A 140 -18.00 5.85 -6.74
CA LYS A 140 -19.34 6.26 -7.24
C LYS A 140 -19.90 7.52 -6.54
N GLY A 141 -19.05 8.53 -6.36
CA GLY A 141 -19.43 9.84 -5.81
C GLY A 141 -19.59 9.89 -4.28
N LYS A 142 -19.26 8.81 -3.56
CA LYS A 142 -19.27 8.77 -2.10
C LYS A 142 -17.88 8.46 -1.54
N VAL A 143 -17.55 9.08 -0.41
CA VAL A 143 -16.29 8.84 0.30
C VAL A 143 -16.44 7.62 1.19
N TYR A 144 -15.60 6.60 0.98
CA TYR A 144 -15.59 5.34 1.75
C TYR A 144 -14.38 5.22 2.67
N GLY A 145 -13.34 6.02 2.44
CA GLY A 145 -12.13 6.03 3.23
C GLY A 145 -11.48 7.40 3.28
N LEU A 146 -10.82 7.71 4.39
CA LEU A 146 -10.02 8.90 4.54
C LEU A 146 -8.61 8.52 4.99
N ALA A 147 -7.61 9.15 4.39
CA ALA A 147 -6.23 9.03 4.81
C ALA A 147 -5.92 10.15 5.81
N PRO A 148 -5.37 9.86 7.00
CA PRO A 148 -4.88 10.91 7.89
C PRO A 148 -3.62 11.57 7.30
N THR A 149 -2.78 10.78 6.63
CA THR A 149 -1.61 11.24 5.91
C THR A 149 -1.47 10.45 4.62
N VAL A 150 -1.00 11.10 3.57
CA VAL A 150 -0.64 10.50 2.28
C VAL A 150 0.87 10.56 2.06
N ASN A 151 1.34 9.91 1.01
CA ASN A 151 2.74 9.90 0.62
C ASN A 151 2.88 9.87 -0.90
N THR A 152 4.11 9.99 -1.35
CA THR A 152 4.53 9.72 -2.73
C THR A 152 6.00 9.31 -2.71
N ILE A 153 6.57 9.04 -3.88
CA ILE A 153 7.96 8.63 -4.06
C ILE A 153 8.79 9.73 -4.72
N ALA A 154 10.06 9.76 -4.38
CA ALA A 154 11.03 10.77 -4.82
C ALA A 154 12.40 10.11 -5.07
N LEU A 155 13.32 10.88 -5.64
CA LEU A 155 14.72 10.49 -5.79
C LEU A 155 15.48 10.79 -4.50
N PHE A 156 15.89 9.75 -3.78
CA PHE A 156 16.85 9.84 -2.70
C PHE A 156 18.27 9.67 -3.26
N TYR A 157 19.23 10.39 -2.71
CA TYR A 157 20.62 10.33 -3.16
C TYR A 157 21.61 10.53 -2.00
N ASP A 158 22.74 9.84 -2.04
CA ASP A 158 23.83 10.02 -1.08
C ASP A 158 24.63 11.28 -1.46
N LYS A 159 24.56 12.33 -0.63
CA LYS A 159 25.19 13.63 -0.91
C LYS A 159 26.70 13.51 -1.05
N LYS A 160 27.34 12.64 -0.27
CA LYS A 160 28.80 12.46 -0.28
C LYS A 160 29.23 11.76 -1.56
N LYS A 161 28.49 10.74 -2.01
CA LYS A 161 28.78 10.04 -3.27
C LYS A 161 28.61 10.96 -4.48
N LEU A 162 27.54 11.75 -4.52
CA LEU A 162 27.33 12.74 -5.58
C LEU A 162 28.44 13.80 -5.60
N ALA A 163 28.77 14.36 -4.45
CA ALA A 163 29.84 15.36 -4.33
C ALA A 163 31.21 14.79 -4.76
N ALA A 164 31.55 13.57 -4.34
CA ALA A 164 32.80 12.91 -4.71
C ALA A 164 32.90 12.64 -6.23
N ALA A 165 31.77 12.35 -6.88
CA ALA A 165 31.70 12.13 -8.33
C ALA A 165 31.57 13.44 -9.15
N GLY A 166 31.45 14.61 -8.49
CA GLY A 166 31.18 15.88 -9.16
C GLY A 166 29.82 15.90 -9.89
N VAL A 167 28.83 15.22 -9.32
CA VAL A 167 27.48 15.06 -9.87
C VAL A 167 26.50 15.87 -9.03
N THR A 168 25.56 16.55 -9.69
CA THR A 168 24.40 17.18 -9.02
C THR A 168 23.19 16.26 -9.14
N PRO A 169 22.18 16.37 -8.26
CA PRO A 169 20.98 15.55 -8.36
C PRO A 169 20.33 15.69 -9.74
N PRO A 170 20.14 14.59 -10.49
CA PRO A 170 19.65 14.64 -11.86
C PRO A 170 18.20 15.14 -11.90
N LYS A 171 17.85 15.88 -12.95
CA LYS A 171 16.51 16.39 -13.24
C LYS A 171 15.93 15.80 -14.51
N THR A 172 16.80 15.38 -15.44
CA THR A 172 16.41 14.72 -16.70
C THR A 172 16.88 13.28 -16.76
N TRP A 173 16.31 12.48 -17.66
CA TRP A 173 16.75 11.10 -17.89
C TRP A 173 18.18 11.00 -18.42
N ASP A 174 18.63 11.96 -19.23
CA ASP A 174 20.02 12.01 -19.70
C ASP A 174 20.99 12.33 -18.55
N GLU A 175 20.61 13.24 -17.66
CA GLU A 175 21.36 13.49 -16.43
C GLU A 175 21.34 12.27 -15.50
N LEU A 176 20.20 11.57 -15.39
CA LEU A 176 20.08 10.36 -14.56
C LEU A 176 21.01 9.25 -15.08
N LYS A 177 21.01 8.95 -16.39
CA LYS A 177 21.93 7.98 -17.00
C LYS A 177 23.38 8.36 -16.75
N THR A 178 23.73 9.64 -16.97
CA THR A 178 25.10 10.14 -16.76
C THR A 178 25.53 10.04 -15.29
N ALA A 179 24.66 10.45 -14.37
CA ALA A 179 24.89 10.37 -12.94
C ALA A 179 25.06 8.92 -12.49
N SER A 180 24.15 8.04 -12.92
CA SER A 180 24.15 6.63 -12.56
C SER A 180 25.43 5.93 -13.04
N ALA A 181 25.85 6.17 -14.29
CA ALA A 181 27.10 5.61 -14.81
C ALA A 181 28.33 6.10 -14.03
N LYS A 182 28.40 7.40 -13.68
CA LYS A 182 29.52 7.95 -12.88
C LYS A 182 29.57 7.42 -11.45
N LEU A 183 28.41 7.15 -10.87
CA LEU A 183 28.26 6.65 -9.49
C LEU A 183 28.40 5.14 -9.39
N THR A 184 28.48 4.43 -10.53
CA THR A 184 28.66 2.99 -10.58
C THR A 184 30.14 2.65 -10.52
N ALA A 185 30.59 2.17 -9.36
CA ALA A 185 31.99 1.80 -9.13
C ALA A 185 32.10 0.75 -8.03
N ASN A 186 33.17 -0.05 -8.02
CA ASN A 186 33.52 -0.94 -6.90
C ASN A 186 32.41 -1.90 -6.42
N GLY A 187 31.55 -2.36 -7.34
CA GLY A 187 30.41 -3.22 -7.01
C GLY A 187 29.23 -2.49 -6.35
N GLU A 188 29.20 -1.16 -6.45
CA GLU A 188 28.08 -0.30 -6.12
C GLU A 188 27.33 0.10 -7.40
N TYR A 189 26.01 0.21 -7.31
CA TYR A 189 25.14 0.67 -8.37
C TYR A 189 24.91 2.17 -8.26
N GLY A 190 24.86 2.87 -9.40
CA GLY A 190 24.51 4.28 -9.44
C GLY A 190 23.05 4.54 -9.07
N PHE A 191 22.15 3.61 -9.38
CA PHE A 191 20.71 3.78 -9.21
C PHE A 191 20.01 2.46 -8.85
N ALA A 192 19.00 2.55 -7.98
CA ALA A 192 18.18 1.42 -7.57
C ALA A 192 16.68 1.76 -7.52
N VAL A 193 15.86 0.81 -7.93
CA VAL A 193 14.39 0.86 -7.85
C VAL A 193 13.87 -0.49 -7.38
N ASP A 194 12.63 -0.52 -6.92
CA ASP A 194 11.86 -1.76 -6.80
C ASP A 194 11.15 -1.97 -8.14
N ALA A 195 11.42 -3.10 -8.77
CA ALA A 195 10.76 -3.52 -10.00
C ALA A 195 10.12 -4.91 -9.86
N ASN A 196 9.75 -5.33 -8.64
CA ASN A 196 9.16 -6.63 -8.38
C ASN A 196 7.78 -6.81 -9.05
N ALA A 197 7.33 -8.07 -9.16
CA ALA A 197 6.08 -8.43 -9.82
C ALA A 197 4.85 -8.18 -8.92
N THR A 198 4.77 -7.01 -8.30
CA THR A 198 3.65 -6.59 -7.44
C THR A 198 3.22 -5.16 -7.76
N TYR A 199 2.24 -4.64 -7.01
CA TYR A 199 1.85 -3.24 -7.12
C TYR A 199 2.97 -2.27 -6.74
N GLU A 200 3.97 -2.68 -5.96
CA GLU A 200 5.15 -1.85 -5.67
C GLU A 200 5.98 -1.59 -6.93
N GLY A 201 6.28 -2.62 -7.72
CA GLY A 201 6.98 -2.45 -8.99
C GLY A 201 6.22 -1.61 -10.01
N THR A 202 4.88 -1.74 -10.06
CA THR A 202 4.04 -0.80 -10.84
C THR A 202 4.21 0.61 -10.32
N TRP A 203 4.02 0.82 -9.02
CA TRP A 203 4.08 2.11 -8.33
C TRP A 203 5.37 2.88 -8.62
N GLN A 204 6.50 2.19 -8.55
CA GLN A 204 7.83 2.71 -8.82
C GLN A 204 8.03 3.14 -10.28
N PHE A 205 7.34 2.48 -11.23
CA PHE A 205 7.42 2.80 -12.64
C PHE A 205 6.49 3.95 -13.07
N LEU A 206 5.38 4.19 -12.36
CA LEU A 206 4.39 5.22 -12.72
C LEU A 206 4.97 6.62 -12.92
N PRO A 207 5.88 7.16 -12.09
CA PRO A 207 6.43 8.49 -12.31
C PRO A 207 7.14 8.61 -13.66
N PHE A 208 7.86 7.58 -14.10
CA PHE A 208 8.55 7.57 -15.39
C PHE A 208 7.57 7.45 -16.55
N MET A 209 6.56 6.58 -16.41
CA MET A 209 5.53 6.37 -17.42
C MET A 209 4.67 7.64 -17.60
N TRP A 210 4.08 8.14 -16.53
CA TRP A 210 3.13 9.25 -16.56
C TRP A 210 3.80 10.57 -16.93
N SER A 211 5.00 10.86 -16.43
CA SER A 211 5.73 12.08 -16.80
C SER A 211 6.16 12.08 -18.27
N ASN A 212 6.25 10.90 -18.91
CA ASN A 212 6.53 10.78 -20.35
C ASN A 212 5.26 10.77 -21.23
N GLY A 213 4.08 10.93 -20.62
CA GLY A 213 2.79 10.90 -21.33
C GLY A 213 2.24 9.49 -21.62
N GLY A 214 2.76 8.45 -20.95
CA GLY A 214 2.13 7.14 -20.90
C GLY A 214 0.90 7.13 -19.98
N ASP A 215 0.02 6.14 -20.15
CA ASP A 215 -1.24 6.02 -19.41
C ASP A 215 -1.60 4.55 -19.16
N GLU A 216 -2.28 4.27 -18.04
CA GLU A 216 -2.66 2.94 -17.61
C GLU A 216 -3.82 2.31 -18.39
N LYS A 217 -4.59 3.09 -19.18
CA LYS A 217 -5.66 2.56 -20.06
C LYS A 217 -5.08 1.82 -21.25
N ASP A 218 -3.95 2.29 -21.76
CA ASP A 218 -3.19 1.66 -22.83
C ASP A 218 -1.69 1.78 -22.56
N ILE A 219 -1.09 0.69 -22.09
CA ILE A 219 0.33 0.67 -21.76
C ILE A 219 1.21 0.38 -23.00
N ALA A 220 0.62 -0.05 -24.12
CA ALA A 220 1.34 -0.46 -25.32
C ALA A 220 1.67 0.72 -26.26
N THR A 221 2.11 1.84 -25.69
CA THR A 221 2.45 3.06 -26.42
C THR A 221 3.96 3.25 -26.57
N ALA A 222 4.37 4.02 -27.58
CA ALA A 222 5.77 4.40 -27.76
C ALA A 222 6.33 5.16 -26.53
N LYS A 223 5.50 5.99 -25.88
CA LYS A 223 5.89 6.76 -24.69
C LYS A 223 6.13 5.86 -23.47
N THR A 224 5.30 4.87 -23.25
CA THR A 224 5.53 3.88 -22.19
C THR A 224 6.76 3.01 -22.50
N ALA A 225 6.96 2.61 -23.77
CA ALA A 225 8.12 1.83 -24.19
C ALA A 225 9.43 2.61 -24.01
N GLU A 226 9.41 3.92 -24.23
CA GLU A 226 10.55 4.81 -24.02
C GLU A 226 10.90 4.94 -22.52
N ALA A 227 9.89 5.06 -21.65
CA ALA A 227 10.10 5.05 -20.20
C ALA A 227 10.65 3.70 -19.70
N LEU A 228 10.17 2.58 -20.24
CA LEU A 228 10.67 1.25 -19.89
C LEU A 228 12.09 1.02 -20.44
N SER A 229 12.41 1.60 -21.59
CA SER A 229 13.75 1.56 -22.19
C SER A 229 14.80 2.18 -21.25
N LEU A 230 14.47 3.29 -20.58
CA LEU A 230 15.36 3.90 -19.57
C LEU A 230 15.80 2.89 -18.51
N TRP A 231 14.86 2.13 -17.94
CA TRP A 231 15.18 1.14 -16.91
C TRP A 231 15.99 -0.03 -17.48
N THR A 232 15.63 -0.53 -18.67
CA THR A 232 16.41 -1.61 -19.31
C THR A 232 17.82 -1.18 -19.67
N ASP A 233 18.02 0.08 -20.08
CA ASP A 233 19.33 0.63 -20.41
C ASP A 233 20.22 0.74 -19.16
N LEU A 234 19.67 1.21 -18.04
CA LEU A 234 20.39 1.27 -16.75
C LEU A 234 20.77 -0.12 -16.22
N VAL A 235 19.96 -1.15 -16.47
CA VAL A 235 20.34 -2.54 -16.15
C VAL A 235 21.43 -3.03 -17.09
N LYS A 236 21.33 -2.72 -18.38
CA LYS A 236 22.24 -3.18 -19.43
C LYS A 236 23.63 -2.56 -19.31
N ASP A 237 23.72 -1.28 -18.95
CA ASP A 237 25.00 -0.59 -18.73
C ASP A 237 25.63 -0.89 -17.37
N GLY A 238 24.89 -1.58 -16.49
CA GLY A 238 25.36 -2.02 -15.17
C GLY A 238 25.14 -1.00 -14.06
N SER A 239 24.51 0.15 -14.35
CA SER A 239 24.25 1.19 -13.34
C SER A 239 23.12 0.83 -12.38
N MET A 240 22.28 -0.12 -12.76
CA MET A 240 21.21 -0.68 -11.95
C MET A 240 21.32 -2.21 -11.88
N SER A 241 21.07 -2.78 -10.71
CA SER A 241 21.17 -4.23 -10.51
C SER A 241 20.14 -4.99 -11.33
N LYS A 242 20.49 -6.18 -11.82
CA LYS A 242 19.50 -7.14 -12.35
C LYS A 242 18.56 -7.65 -11.26
N SER A 243 18.96 -7.58 -9.99
CA SER A 243 18.17 -8.07 -8.87
C SER A 243 16.99 -7.18 -8.49
N VAL A 244 16.86 -5.98 -9.08
CA VAL A 244 15.72 -5.06 -8.84
C VAL A 244 14.36 -5.71 -9.08
N VAL A 245 14.29 -6.71 -9.97
CA VAL A 245 13.07 -7.49 -10.24
C VAL A 245 12.63 -8.37 -9.07
N ASN A 246 13.46 -8.51 -8.04
CA ASN A 246 13.18 -9.27 -6.81
C ASN A 246 13.27 -8.43 -5.54
N TRP A 247 13.57 -7.13 -5.65
CA TRP A 247 13.69 -6.24 -4.50
C TRP A 247 12.33 -5.62 -4.19
N THR A 248 12.00 -5.55 -2.90
CA THR A 248 10.96 -4.65 -2.38
C THR A 248 11.52 -3.24 -2.20
N GLN A 249 10.65 -2.25 -1.95
CA GLN A 249 11.11 -0.90 -1.59
C GLN A 249 11.96 -0.88 -0.31
N ALA A 250 11.75 -1.85 0.59
CA ALA A 250 12.61 -2.03 1.76
C ALA A 250 13.99 -2.58 1.38
N ASP A 251 14.06 -3.58 0.50
CA ASP A 251 15.35 -4.11 0.02
C ASP A 251 16.17 -3.04 -0.72
N VAL A 252 15.50 -2.17 -1.50
CA VAL A 252 16.13 -1.01 -2.15
C VAL A 252 16.71 -0.04 -1.12
N ASN A 253 15.96 0.25 -0.05
CA ASN A 253 16.45 1.07 1.05
C ASN A 253 17.65 0.42 1.76
N ASP A 254 17.64 -0.90 1.95
CA ASP A 254 18.78 -1.63 2.52
C ASP A 254 20.02 -1.56 1.62
N GLN A 255 19.86 -1.62 0.29
CA GLN A 255 20.98 -1.41 -0.63
C GLN A 255 21.54 0.01 -0.51
N PHE A 256 20.68 1.02 -0.45
CA PHE A 256 21.10 2.41 -0.27
C PHE A 256 21.81 2.62 1.08
N MET A 257 21.25 2.11 2.17
CA MET A 257 21.84 2.18 3.52
C MET A 257 23.18 1.45 3.63
N ALA A 258 23.35 0.34 2.91
CA ALA A 258 24.61 -0.39 2.83
C ALA A 258 25.65 0.28 1.90
N GLY A 259 25.33 1.42 1.30
CA GLY A 259 26.17 2.11 0.32
C GLY A 259 26.26 1.37 -1.03
N LYS A 260 25.42 0.36 -1.27
CA LYS A 260 25.40 -0.43 -2.52
C LYS A 260 24.63 0.24 -3.64
N ALA A 261 23.84 1.27 -3.35
CA ALA A 261 23.21 2.15 -4.33
C ALA A 261 23.49 3.61 -3.97
N ALA A 262 23.92 4.43 -4.94
CA ALA A 262 24.20 5.86 -4.72
C ALA A 262 22.94 6.74 -4.80
N MET A 263 21.94 6.29 -5.56
CA MET A 263 20.62 6.92 -5.69
C MET A 263 19.55 5.84 -5.64
N MET A 264 18.37 6.17 -5.12
CA MET A 264 17.21 5.27 -5.14
C MET A 264 15.90 6.03 -5.33
N ILE A 265 14.89 5.34 -5.85
CA ILE A 265 13.50 5.81 -5.79
C ILE A 265 12.82 5.18 -4.59
N ASN A 266 12.35 6.01 -3.66
CA ASN A 266 11.64 5.54 -2.46
C ASN A 266 10.75 6.64 -1.90
N GLY A 267 10.11 6.39 -0.75
CA GLY A 267 9.23 7.35 -0.11
C GLY A 267 9.60 7.68 1.34
N PRO A 268 8.83 8.58 1.97
CA PRO A 268 9.16 9.13 3.28
C PRO A 268 9.13 8.11 4.42
N TRP A 269 8.46 6.97 4.25
CA TRP A 269 8.44 5.89 5.24
C TRP A 269 9.83 5.30 5.54
N GLN A 270 10.82 5.52 4.66
CA GLN A 270 12.21 5.13 4.90
C GLN A 270 13.01 6.13 5.74
N ILE A 271 12.55 7.38 5.87
CA ILE A 271 13.29 8.45 6.55
C ILE A 271 13.71 8.10 7.98
N PRO A 272 12.86 7.47 8.82
CA PRO A 272 13.29 7.03 10.15
C PRO A 272 14.54 6.13 10.09
N ALA A 273 14.55 5.12 9.21
CA ALA A 273 15.69 4.22 9.05
C ALA A 273 16.92 4.93 8.46
N LEU A 274 16.73 5.82 7.48
CA LEU A 274 17.81 6.62 6.91
C LEU A 274 18.47 7.53 7.96
N LYS A 275 17.69 8.17 8.84
CA LYS A 275 18.22 8.97 9.95
C LYS A 275 19.01 8.12 10.93
N ASP A 276 18.50 6.94 11.29
CA ASP A 276 19.21 6.01 12.19
C ASP A 276 20.51 5.47 11.57
N SER A 277 20.56 5.30 10.24
CA SER A 277 21.76 4.86 9.52
C SER A 277 22.91 5.88 9.55
N GLY A 278 22.59 7.17 9.76
CA GLY A 278 23.56 8.27 9.72
C GLY A 278 24.04 8.67 8.31
N ILE A 279 23.42 8.15 7.25
CA ILE A 279 23.71 8.59 5.87
C ILE A 279 23.28 10.04 5.68
N ASP A 280 24.15 10.84 5.07
CA ASP A 280 23.80 12.18 4.60
C ASP A 280 23.11 12.07 3.23
N TYR A 281 21.79 11.93 3.27
CA TYR A 281 20.96 11.83 2.08
C TYR A 281 20.34 13.19 1.70
N GLY A 282 20.04 13.36 0.42
CA GLY A 282 19.13 14.39 -0.07
C GLY A 282 17.93 13.77 -0.77
N ILE A 283 16.92 14.60 -1.00
CA ILE A 283 15.69 14.22 -1.69
C ILE A 283 15.46 15.21 -2.83
N ALA A 284 15.13 14.69 -4.01
CA ALA A 284 14.82 15.46 -5.19
C ALA A 284 13.59 14.88 -5.91
N GLN A 285 12.99 15.67 -6.79
CA GLN A 285 11.98 15.18 -7.73
C GLN A 285 12.55 14.06 -8.61
N ILE A 286 11.70 13.09 -8.97
CA ILE A 286 12.08 12.04 -9.91
C ILE A 286 12.39 12.66 -11.29
N PRO A 287 13.53 12.32 -11.93
CA PRO A 287 13.89 12.88 -13.22
C PRO A 287 12.85 12.60 -14.31
N VAL A 288 12.59 13.60 -15.14
CA VAL A 288 11.67 13.53 -16.29
C VAL A 288 12.43 13.34 -17.60
N GLN A 289 11.75 13.05 -18.71
CA GLN A 289 12.44 12.85 -19.99
C GLN A 289 13.22 14.10 -20.41
N SER A 290 12.53 15.24 -20.51
CA SER A 290 13.09 16.55 -20.86
C SER A 290 12.80 17.56 -19.76
N ALA A 291 13.66 18.57 -19.61
CA ALA A 291 13.45 19.65 -18.63
C ALA A 291 12.15 20.46 -18.86
N SER A 292 11.53 20.34 -20.04
CA SER A 292 10.22 20.91 -20.36
C SER A 292 9.04 20.12 -19.80
N ASP A 293 9.26 18.87 -19.41
CA ASP A 293 8.19 17.95 -19.02
C ASP A 293 7.79 18.17 -17.56
N THR A 294 6.52 17.92 -17.26
CA THR A 294 5.99 18.01 -15.91
C THR A 294 6.11 16.66 -15.23
N ALA A 295 6.70 16.63 -14.04
CA ALA A 295 6.72 15.41 -13.25
C ALA A 295 5.31 15.09 -12.74
N VAL A 296 4.92 13.83 -12.89
CA VAL A 296 3.66 13.30 -12.38
C VAL A 296 3.98 12.28 -11.30
N ALA A 297 3.91 12.72 -10.04
CA ALA A 297 4.11 11.85 -8.91
C ALA A 297 2.84 11.04 -8.61
N PRO A 298 2.97 9.77 -8.22
CA PRO A 298 1.80 8.97 -7.92
C PRO A 298 1.38 9.18 -6.45
N LEU A 299 0.07 9.30 -6.19
CA LEU A 299 -0.48 9.52 -4.85
C LEU A 299 -0.67 8.23 -4.04
N GLY A 300 0.17 8.05 -3.03
CA GLY A 300 0.17 6.88 -2.15
C GLY A 300 -0.47 7.19 -0.80
N GLY A 301 -0.39 6.21 0.10
CA GLY A 301 -0.92 6.32 1.45
C GLY A 301 -2.26 5.60 1.62
N GLU A 302 -2.52 5.26 2.87
CA GLU A 302 -3.55 4.32 3.28
C GLU A 302 -4.82 5.05 3.72
N VAL A 303 -5.96 4.55 3.22
CA VAL A 303 -7.27 5.03 3.63
C VAL A 303 -7.82 4.15 4.75
N TRP A 304 -8.45 4.78 5.73
CA TRP A 304 -9.11 4.12 6.85
C TRP A 304 -10.62 4.14 6.60
N THR A 305 -11.23 2.95 6.69
CA THR A 305 -12.60 2.69 6.24
C THR A 305 -13.43 2.05 7.34
N VAL A 306 -14.76 2.08 7.18
CA VAL A 306 -15.72 1.42 8.07
C VAL A 306 -16.43 0.30 7.30
N PRO A 307 -16.06 -0.98 7.52
CA PRO A 307 -16.76 -2.10 6.91
C PRO A 307 -18.25 -2.19 7.31
N ASN A 308 -19.06 -2.69 6.39
CA ASN A 308 -20.48 -2.92 6.60
C ASN A 308 -20.72 -4.24 7.36
N THR A 309 -20.37 -4.29 8.64
CA THR A 309 -20.52 -5.47 9.52
C THR A 309 -21.96 -5.77 9.96
N GLY A 310 -22.89 -4.84 9.78
CA GLY A 310 -24.29 -4.95 10.22
C GLY A 310 -24.52 -4.55 11.68
N ASP A 311 -23.46 -4.41 12.49
CA ASP A 311 -23.53 -3.87 13.86
C ASP A 311 -23.45 -2.33 13.81
N LYS A 312 -24.62 -1.68 13.79
CA LYS A 312 -24.74 -0.22 13.65
C LYS A 312 -24.07 0.55 14.78
N ALA A 313 -24.05 0.02 16.00
CA ALA A 313 -23.42 0.69 17.13
C ALA A 313 -21.90 0.69 16.98
N LYS A 314 -21.32 -0.46 16.61
CA LYS A 314 -19.88 -0.53 16.33
C LYS A 314 -19.46 0.29 15.12
N GLN A 315 -20.26 0.29 14.07
CA GLN A 315 -20.02 1.12 12.88
C GLN A 315 -19.94 2.62 13.23
N GLN A 316 -20.85 3.11 14.07
CA GLN A 316 -20.84 4.51 14.51
C GLN A 316 -19.57 4.85 15.32
N VAL A 317 -19.14 3.94 16.20
CA VAL A 317 -17.91 4.13 17.00
C VAL A 317 -16.66 4.04 16.13
N ALA A 318 -16.60 3.06 15.23
CA ALA A 318 -15.52 2.91 14.25
C ALA A 318 -15.38 4.17 13.39
N ALA A 319 -16.49 4.74 12.93
CA ALA A 319 -16.51 6.00 12.19
C ALA A 319 -15.90 7.16 13.00
N LYS A 320 -16.23 7.28 14.30
CA LYS A 320 -15.62 8.30 15.18
C LYS A 320 -14.12 8.11 15.38
N VAL A 321 -13.64 6.86 15.44
CA VAL A 321 -12.20 6.56 15.52
C VAL A 321 -11.50 6.98 14.21
N VAL A 322 -12.10 6.66 13.06
CA VAL A 322 -11.59 7.08 11.74
C VAL A 322 -11.57 8.62 11.63
N ASP A 323 -12.63 9.30 12.07
CA ASP A 323 -12.71 10.77 12.11
C ASP A 323 -11.64 11.38 13.03
N CYS A 324 -11.45 10.82 14.23
CA CYS A 324 -10.41 11.24 15.15
C CYS A 324 -9.01 11.14 14.53
N MET A 325 -8.66 10.03 13.86
CA MET A 325 -7.36 9.92 13.17
C MET A 325 -7.18 11.02 12.12
N ASN A 326 -8.29 11.47 11.53
CA ASN A 326 -8.36 12.45 10.46
C ASN A 326 -8.51 13.91 10.95
N ASP A 327 -8.58 14.15 12.26
CA ASP A 327 -8.55 15.50 12.82
C ASP A 327 -7.25 16.23 12.44
N ALA A 328 -7.33 17.54 12.17
CA ALA A 328 -6.19 18.32 11.69
C ALA A 328 -4.96 18.23 12.60
N LYS A 329 -5.16 18.20 13.94
CA LYS A 329 -4.04 18.08 14.89
C LYS A 329 -3.42 16.69 14.83
N ASN A 330 -4.25 15.66 14.73
CA ASN A 330 -3.78 14.27 14.64
C ASN A 330 -3.07 14.00 13.30
N GLN A 331 -3.56 14.56 12.18
CA GLN A 331 -2.86 14.51 10.90
C GLN A 331 -1.46 15.15 10.99
N LEU A 332 -1.35 16.38 11.51
CA LEU A 332 -0.06 17.07 11.62
C LEU A 332 0.93 16.33 12.52
N ALA A 333 0.46 15.83 13.66
CA ALA A 333 1.32 15.16 14.63
C ALA A 333 1.76 13.77 14.13
N MET A 334 0.88 12.99 13.49
CA MET A 334 1.27 11.75 12.82
C MET A 334 2.24 12.02 11.67
N ALA A 335 1.98 13.03 10.84
CA ALA A 335 2.84 13.42 9.73
C ALA A 335 4.27 13.72 10.20
N LYS A 336 4.46 14.50 11.27
CA LYS A 336 5.78 14.79 11.84
C LYS A 336 6.51 13.56 12.35
N LEU A 337 5.79 12.60 12.92
CA LEU A 337 6.38 11.37 13.43
C LEU A 337 6.72 10.39 12.31
N ARG A 338 5.96 10.40 11.21
CA ARG A 338 6.07 9.44 10.09
C ARG A 338 6.78 10.00 8.85
N TYR A 339 7.03 11.31 8.82
CA TYR A 339 7.52 12.06 7.66
C TYR A 339 6.57 12.04 6.44
N THR A 340 5.31 11.65 6.64
CA THR A 340 4.27 11.64 5.60
C THR A 340 3.53 12.98 5.53
N ILE A 341 2.77 13.20 4.46
CA ILE A 341 2.11 14.49 4.21
C ILE A 341 0.68 14.46 4.74
N PRO A 342 0.24 15.44 5.56
CA PRO A 342 -1.16 15.57 5.94
C PRO A 342 -2.10 15.64 4.73
N SER A 343 -3.27 15.03 4.82
CA SER A 343 -4.21 14.97 3.70
C SER A 343 -5.04 16.24 3.53
N LYS A 344 -5.18 17.05 4.58
CA LYS A 344 -5.79 18.39 4.53
C LYS A 344 -4.79 19.43 4.03
N THR A 345 -5.17 20.22 3.02
CA THR A 345 -4.27 21.13 2.29
C THR A 345 -3.60 22.16 3.21
N GLU A 346 -4.36 22.82 4.09
CA GLU A 346 -3.79 23.79 5.03
C GLU A 346 -2.81 23.15 6.03
N VAL A 347 -3.11 21.91 6.44
CA VAL A 347 -2.26 21.15 7.37
C VAL A 347 -0.97 20.70 6.67
N ALA A 348 -1.04 20.33 5.39
CA ALA A 348 0.12 20.01 4.57
C ALA A 348 1.05 21.21 4.39
N GLN A 349 0.48 22.41 4.15
CA GLN A 349 1.25 23.65 4.08
C GLN A 349 1.93 23.99 5.42
N GLN A 350 1.25 23.75 6.54
CA GLN A 350 1.86 23.93 7.87
C GLN A 350 2.99 22.91 8.09
N PHE A 351 2.77 21.65 7.72
CA PHE A 351 3.79 20.60 7.82
C PHE A 351 5.06 20.96 7.05
N GLY A 352 4.96 21.44 5.80
CA GLY A 352 6.13 21.84 5.01
C GLY A 352 6.93 23.00 5.64
N LYS A 353 6.25 23.93 6.33
CA LYS A 353 6.92 24.99 7.10
C LYS A 353 7.63 24.45 8.35
N ASP A 354 7.03 23.46 9.00
CA ASP A 354 7.55 22.88 10.24
C ASP A 354 8.67 21.86 10.00
N VAL A 355 8.70 21.23 8.83
CA VAL A 355 9.65 20.19 8.43
C VAL A 355 10.15 20.47 7.02
N PRO A 356 10.97 21.53 6.82
CA PRO A 356 11.37 22.01 5.49
C PRO A 356 12.16 20.97 4.68
N GLU A 357 12.80 20.00 5.33
CA GLU A 357 13.48 18.89 4.66
C GLU A 357 12.52 18.02 3.83
N GLU A 358 11.22 17.99 4.20
CA GLU A 358 10.19 17.21 3.52
C GLU A 358 9.31 18.04 2.57
N GLN A 359 9.66 19.31 2.34
CA GLN A 359 8.90 20.21 1.47
C GLN A 359 8.72 19.64 0.06
N VAL A 360 9.72 18.92 -0.45
CA VAL A 360 9.63 18.24 -1.76
C VAL A 360 8.44 17.29 -1.84
N PHE A 361 8.12 16.55 -0.77
CA PHE A 361 6.97 15.67 -0.75
C PHE A 361 5.64 16.44 -0.66
N VAL A 362 5.61 17.58 0.05
CA VAL A 362 4.44 18.45 0.08
C VAL A 362 4.12 18.96 -1.33
N ASP A 363 5.14 19.42 -2.05
CA ASP A 363 5.00 19.92 -3.42
C ASP A 363 4.55 18.81 -4.37
N LEU A 364 5.16 17.62 -4.29
CA LEU A 364 4.79 16.47 -5.12
C LEU A 364 3.36 15.98 -4.84
N VAL A 365 2.91 15.96 -3.58
CA VAL A 365 1.57 15.50 -3.20
C VAL A 365 0.48 16.48 -3.66
N ALA A 366 0.78 17.77 -3.76
CA ALA A 366 -0.19 18.79 -4.17
C ALA A 366 -0.83 18.47 -5.53
N ASP A 367 -0.03 17.96 -6.47
CA ASP A 367 -0.42 17.60 -7.83
C ASP A 367 -0.36 16.09 -8.11
N ALA A 368 -0.23 15.26 -7.07
CA ALA A 368 -0.07 13.81 -7.24
C ALA A 368 -1.32 13.14 -7.84
N ARG A 369 -1.09 12.20 -8.76
CA ARG A 369 -2.14 11.47 -9.47
C ARG A 369 -2.57 10.23 -8.69
N ALA A 370 -3.86 10.11 -8.41
CA ALA A 370 -4.44 8.89 -7.86
C ALA A 370 -4.43 7.76 -8.91
N ARG A 371 -3.90 6.59 -8.54
CA ARG A 371 -3.88 5.37 -9.36
C ARG A 371 -5.24 4.97 -9.92
N THR A 372 -6.27 5.09 -9.08
CA THR A 372 -7.64 4.71 -9.44
C THR A 372 -8.42 5.86 -10.10
N GLY A 373 -7.76 6.98 -10.40
CA GLY A 373 -8.41 8.18 -10.93
C GLY A 373 -9.11 7.95 -12.27
N GLU A 374 -8.49 7.17 -13.17
CA GLU A 374 -9.03 6.86 -14.50
C GLU A 374 -9.79 5.52 -14.53
N LEU A 375 -9.21 4.47 -13.92
CA LEU A 375 -9.70 3.10 -14.05
C LEU A 375 -10.57 2.62 -12.88
N GLY A 376 -10.62 3.34 -11.77
CA GLY A 376 -11.40 2.93 -10.60
C GLY A 376 -11.08 1.49 -10.16
N ALA A 377 -12.12 0.66 -10.08
CA ALA A 377 -12.00 -0.75 -9.67
C ALA A 377 -11.24 -1.64 -10.69
N ASP A 378 -11.02 -1.19 -11.92
CA ASP A 378 -10.24 -1.92 -12.93
C ASP A 378 -8.72 -1.66 -12.83
N TRP A 379 -8.27 -0.72 -11.99
CA TRP A 379 -6.85 -0.43 -11.76
C TRP A 379 -5.98 -1.67 -11.45
N PRO A 380 -6.38 -2.60 -10.56
CA PRO A 380 -5.67 -3.86 -10.32
C PRO A 380 -5.22 -4.61 -11.58
N LYS A 381 -6.06 -4.63 -12.62
CA LYS A 381 -5.75 -5.31 -13.89
C LYS A 381 -4.66 -4.55 -14.65
N ALA A 382 -4.76 -3.23 -14.73
CA ALA A 382 -3.75 -2.41 -15.39
C ALA A 382 -2.39 -2.47 -14.66
N ALA A 383 -2.40 -2.38 -13.32
CA ALA A 383 -1.18 -2.57 -12.52
C ALA A 383 -0.53 -3.94 -12.79
N THR A 384 -1.33 -5.01 -12.86
CA THR A 384 -0.85 -6.35 -13.22
C THR A 384 -0.14 -6.38 -14.56
N LYS A 385 -0.72 -5.73 -15.57
CA LYS A 385 -0.11 -5.63 -16.90
C LYS A 385 1.20 -4.82 -16.85
N ILE A 386 1.23 -3.71 -16.12
CA ILE A 386 2.42 -2.86 -15.99
C ILE A 386 3.58 -3.64 -15.37
N TYR A 387 3.43 -4.20 -14.16
CA TYR A 387 4.56 -4.91 -13.55
C TYR A 387 4.97 -6.17 -14.34
N THR A 388 4.04 -6.81 -15.05
CA THR A 388 4.35 -7.96 -15.91
C THR A 388 5.22 -7.55 -17.10
N ALA A 389 4.90 -6.43 -17.75
CA ALA A 389 5.71 -5.89 -18.83
C ALA A 389 7.11 -5.46 -18.33
N VAL A 390 7.16 -4.77 -17.18
CA VAL A 390 8.43 -4.36 -16.55
C VAL A 390 9.32 -5.57 -16.28
N GLN A 391 8.76 -6.63 -15.69
CA GLN A 391 9.48 -7.89 -15.43
C GLN A 391 10.02 -8.54 -16.71
N SER A 392 9.18 -8.68 -17.74
CA SER A 392 9.59 -9.31 -19.00
C SER A 392 10.74 -8.53 -19.67
N ALA A 393 10.65 -7.19 -19.68
CA ALA A 393 11.69 -6.35 -20.28
C ALA A 393 13.00 -6.36 -19.49
N LEU A 394 12.95 -6.23 -18.15
CA LEU A 394 14.15 -6.19 -17.31
C LEU A 394 14.89 -7.53 -17.22
N THR A 395 14.17 -8.64 -17.37
CA THR A 395 14.77 -9.98 -17.46
C THR A 395 15.33 -10.29 -18.86
N GLY A 396 15.07 -9.42 -19.84
CA GLY A 396 15.51 -9.56 -21.22
C GLY A 396 14.72 -10.61 -22.01
N GLN A 397 13.55 -11.02 -21.52
CA GLN A 397 12.67 -11.95 -22.21
C GLN A 397 12.04 -11.31 -23.45
N ASP A 398 11.57 -10.07 -23.34
CA ASP A 398 10.99 -9.28 -24.42
C ASP A 398 11.68 -7.92 -24.54
N SER A 399 11.59 -7.28 -25.73
CA SER A 399 11.92 -5.86 -25.85
C SER A 399 10.90 -5.01 -25.06
N PRO A 400 11.22 -3.78 -24.63
CA PRO A 400 10.25 -2.92 -23.94
C PRO A 400 8.90 -2.79 -24.66
N ALA A 401 8.91 -2.62 -25.98
CA ALA A 401 7.69 -2.49 -26.78
C ALA A 401 6.90 -3.81 -26.86
N ASP A 402 7.59 -4.94 -27.05
CA ASP A 402 6.94 -6.25 -27.11
C ASP A 402 6.37 -6.66 -25.75
N ALA A 403 7.11 -6.40 -24.66
CA ALA A 403 6.67 -6.67 -23.30
C ALA A 403 5.35 -5.95 -22.98
N LEU A 404 5.26 -4.65 -23.31
CA LEU A 404 4.07 -3.85 -23.11
C LEU A 404 2.89 -4.33 -23.97
N LYS A 405 3.14 -4.66 -25.24
CA LYS A 405 2.13 -5.19 -26.16
C LYS A 405 1.57 -6.53 -25.69
N ASN A 406 2.45 -7.44 -25.26
CA ASN A 406 2.09 -8.75 -24.75
C ASN A 406 1.27 -8.64 -23.46
N ALA A 407 1.71 -7.79 -22.52
CA ALA A 407 1.00 -7.56 -21.27
C ALA A 407 -0.36 -6.86 -21.50
N GLN A 408 -0.43 -5.86 -22.38
CA GLN A 408 -1.69 -5.18 -22.73
C GLN A 408 -2.75 -6.18 -23.22
N SER A 409 -2.32 -7.15 -24.02
CA SER A 409 -3.18 -8.19 -24.64
C SER A 409 -3.51 -9.34 -23.70
N SER A 410 -2.86 -9.42 -22.53
CA SER A 410 -3.12 -10.46 -21.54
C SER A 410 -4.41 -10.11 -20.76
N ASN A 411 -5.27 -11.10 -20.52
CA ASN A 411 -6.55 -10.93 -19.85
C ASN A 411 -6.41 -10.86 -18.32
#